data_AF-A0A7S4HPV5-F1
#
_entry.id   AF-A0A7S4HPV5-F1
#
_cell.length_a   1.000
_cell.length_b   1.000
_cell.length_c   1.000
_cell.angle_alpha   90.00
_cell.angle_beta   90.00
_cell.angle_gamma   90.00
#
_symmetry.space_group_name_H-M   'P 1'
#
loop_
_entity.id
_entity.type
_entity.pdbx_description
1 polymer ?
#
loop_
_entity_poly.entity_id
_entity_poly.type
_entity_poly.pdbx_seq_one_letter_code
_entity_poly.pdbx_strand_id
1 'polypeptide(L)'
;LLSLTSNDVYGITSYEWIRGDLLQPDLRASYSVAHEIAQQFVDENGQKDSLFDNPGVLVIEEEQLLLPYLEDPHLYDLSSFRAKIVPNDEPWGFDQELVSQHKHAQHKLRVVTYCYGDKYVDDYLMNGSGIFIERHDFIQAITPMNETCGGFVILGREVKENDLLELISVPIPFGYTLIVDVQAIHGDSTLTGMYQMAMTGNHRAMRTADSVFLKNKFTTRNVGISTTQNQHCRRNSEDLLLTSTRKTLAELHFDDNTLKTKIIDGLSTLK
;
A
#
# COMPACT_ATOMS: atom_id res chain seq x y z
N LEU A 1 -17.93 20.02 3.44
CA LEU A 1 -16.67 19.50 2.88
C LEU A 1 -16.22 20.44 1.76
N LEU A 2 -14.92 20.65 1.62
CA LEU A 2 -14.27 21.45 0.58
C LEU A 2 -14.17 20.65 -0.72
N SER A 3 -14.32 21.31 -1.86
CA SER A 3 -14.07 20.65 -3.15
C SER A 3 -12.57 20.61 -3.44
N LEU A 4 -12.09 19.51 -4.02
CA LEU A 4 -10.73 19.41 -4.54
C LEU A 4 -10.55 20.33 -5.75
N THR A 5 -9.40 20.98 -5.83
CA THR A 5 -8.96 21.83 -6.94
C THR A 5 -7.96 21.09 -7.83
N SER A 6 -7.59 21.69 -8.96
CA SER A 6 -6.55 21.13 -9.85
C SER A 6 -5.18 20.99 -9.19
N ASN A 7 -4.91 21.71 -8.10
CA ASN A 7 -3.64 21.60 -7.37
C ASN A 7 -3.63 20.44 -6.37
N ASP A 8 -4.81 19.88 -6.08
CA ASP A 8 -4.98 18.80 -5.10
C ASP A 8 -4.95 17.42 -5.77
N VAL A 9 -4.82 17.36 -7.10
CA VAL A 9 -4.83 16.12 -7.89
C VAL A 9 -3.62 16.02 -8.82
N TYR A 10 -3.11 14.80 -9.00
CA TYR A 10 -2.09 14.48 -10.00
C TYR A 10 -2.74 13.82 -11.21
N GLY A 11 -2.69 14.45 -12.37
CA GLY A 11 -3.29 13.92 -13.59
C GLY A 11 -2.29 13.14 -14.47
N ILE A 12 -2.66 11.93 -14.87
CA ILE A 12 -1.92 11.07 -15.80
C ILE A 12 -2.73 10.94 -17.10
N THR A 13 -2.15 11.41 -18.21
CA THR A 13 -2.83 11.48 -19.52
C THR A 13 -2.45 10.35 -20.47
N SER A 14 -1.39 9.59 -20.17
CA SER A 14 -1.00 8.41 -20.94
C SER A 14 -0.86 7.23 -20.00
N TYR A 15 -1.95 6.47 -19.86
CA TYR A 15 -1.99 5.25 -19.07
C TYR A 15 -2.73 4.12 -19.79
N GLU A 16 -2.37 2.87 -19.48
CA GLU A 16 -3.05 1.68 -19.99
C GLU A 16 -3.24 0.65 -18.86
N TRP A 17 -4.49 0.24 -18.64
CA TRP A 17 -4.81 -0.88 -17.77
C TRP A 17 -4.67 -2.20 -18.54
N ILE A 18 -3.67 -3.00 -18.19
CA ILE A 18 -3.50 -4.34 -18.75
C ILE A 18 -3.87 -5.36 -17.68
N ARG A 19 -5.00 -6.04 -17.87
CA ARG A 19 -5.44 -7.09 -16.94
C ARG A 19 -4.44 -8.24 -16.89
N GLY A 20 -4.33 -8.86 -15.71
CA GLY A 20 -3.48 -10.02 -15.48
C GLY A 20 -3.65 -11.13 -16.50
N ASP A 21 -4.89 -11.49 -16.85
CA ASP A 21 -5.22 -12.56 -17.80
C ASP A 21 -4.94 -12.21 -19.26
N LEU A 22 -4.71 -10.93 -19.57
CA LEU A 22 -4.34 -10.44 -20.89
C LEU A 22 -2.82 -10.17 -21.02
N LEU A 23 -2.09 -10.18 -19.91
CA LEU A 23 -0.63 -10.04 -19.91
C LEU A 23 0.03 -11.28 -20.54
N GLN A 24 0.54 -11.10 -21.76
CA GLN A 24 1.35 -12.11 -22.46
C GLN A 24 2.54 -12.55 -21.59
N PRO A 25 2.96 -13.83 -21.62
CA PRO A 25 4.03 -14.34 -20.77
C PRO A 25 5.35 -13.54 -20.84
N ASP A 26 5.75 -13.15 -22.06
CA ASP A 26 6.99 -12.40 -22.28
C ASP A 26 6.91 -10.99 -21.67
N LEU A 27 5.76 -10.34 -21.83
CA LEU A 27 5.49 -9.03 -21.26
C LEU A 27 5.43 -9.10 -19.72
N ARG A 28 4.76 -10.13 -19.18
CA ARG A 28 4.74 -10.42 -17.74
C ARG A 28 6.14 -10.61 -17.17
N ALA A 29 7.02 -11.33 -17.89
CA ALA A 29 8.41 -11.50 -17.47
C ALA A 29 9.16 -10.16 -17.45
N SER A 30 8.91 -9.27 -18.41
CA SER A 30 9.53 -7.94 -18.46
C SER A 30 9.09 -7.00 -17.34
N TYR A 31 7.86 -7.14 -16.83
CA TYR A 31 7.35 -6.37 -15.69
C TYR A 31 7.66 -7.00 -14.33
N SER A 32 8.10 -8.26 -14.29
CA SER A 32 8.57 -8.88 -13.06
C SER A 32 9.92 -8.31 -12.67
N VAL A 33 10.19 -8.17 -11.36
CA VAL A 33 11.53 -7.82 -10.88
C VAL A 33 12.54 -8.81 -11.43
N ALA A 34 13.76 -8.33 -11.68
CA ALA A 34 14.91 -9.15 -12.08
C ALA A 34 14.86 -10.51 -11.36
N HIS A 35 14.89 -11.58 -12.15
CA HIS A 35 14.69 -12.96 -11.73
C HIS A 35 15.49 -13.35 -10.48
N GLU A 36 16.66 -12.74 -10.30
CA GLU A 36 17.59 -12.93 -9.18
C GLU A 36 17.06 -12.45 -7.82
N ILE A 37 16.26 -11.37 -7.78
CA ILE A 37 15.62 -10.87 -6.55
C ILE A 37 14.31 -11.63 -6.30
N ALA A 38 13.54 -11.93 -7.36
CA ALA A 38 12.32 -12.72 -7.25
C ALA A 38 12.58 -14.15 -6.69
N GLN A 39 13.77 -14.71 -6.91
CA GLN A 39 14.20 -15.98 -6.30
C GLN A 39 14.52 -15.88 -4.80
N GLN A 40 14.64 -14.69 -4.23
CA GLN A 40 14.80 -14.50 -2.78
C GLN A 40 13.45 -14.43 -2.05
N PHE A 41 12.35 -14.26 -2.79
CA PHE A 41 10.97 -14.18 -2.30
C PHE A 41 10.11 -15.36 -2.77
N VAL A 42 10.75 -16.51 -3.01
CA VAL A 42 10.05 -17.78 -3.16
C VAL A 42 10.18 -18.55 -1.85
N ASP A 43 9.08 -19.18 -1.42
CA ASP A 43 9.12 -20.07 -0.27
C ASP A 43 9.98 -21.31 -0.56
N GLU A 44 10.16 -22.16 0.45
CA GLU A 44 10.89 -23.44 0.34
C GLU A 44 10.33 -24.39 -0.73
N ASN A 45 9.10 -24.15 -1.22
CA ASN A 45 8.43 -24.92 -2.26
C ASN A 45 8.52 -24.25 -3.65
N GLY A 46 9.22 -23.12 -3.77
CA GLY A 46 9.33 -22.36 -5.02
C GLY A 46 8.07 -21.55 -5.35
N GLN A 47 7.11 -21.42 -4.43
CA GLN A 47 5.96 -20.54 -4.61
C GLN A 47 6.41 -19.10 -4.46
N LYS A 48 6.14 -18.29 -5.49
CA LYS A 48 6.29 -16.84 -5.42
C LYS A 48 5.23 -16.30 -4.47
N ASP A 49 5.67 -15.55 -3.46
CA ASP A 49 4.79 -14.91 -2.50
C ASP A 49 4.11 -13.70 -3.17
N SER A 50 3.00 -13.96 -3.87
CA SER A 50 2.13 -12.92 -4.43
C SER A 50 0.75 -13.10 -3.82
N LEU A 51 0.28 -12.07 -3.10
CA LEU A 51 -1.09 -11.99 -2.60
C LEU A 51 -2.14 -11.99 -3.73
N PHE A 52 -1.72 -11.71 -4.96
CA PHE A 52 -2.55 -11.67 -6.15
C PHE A 52 -2.24 -12.87 -7.05
N ASP A 53 -3.25 -13.68 -7.37
CA ASP A 53 -3.07 -14.85 -8.24
C ASP A 53 -2.63 -14.47 -9.65
N ASN A 54 -3.10 -13.33 -10.14
CA ASN A 54 -2.88 -12.89 -11.51
C ASN A 54 -3.00 -11.35 -11.62
N PRO A 55 -2.08 -10.59 -11.01
CA PRO A 55 -2.14 -9.14 -11.01
C PRO A 55 -1.94 -8.58 -12.42
N GLY A 56 -2.62 -7.47 -12.71
CA GLY A 56 -2.39 -6.69 -13.92
C GLY A 56 -1.23 -5.70 -13.78
N VAL A 57 -1.07 -4.85 -14.79
CA VAL A 57 -0.18 -3.69 -14.73
C VAL A 57 -0.91 -2.45 -15.20
N LEU A 58 -0.66 -1.33 -14.53
CA LEU A 58 -0.99 0.01 -15.00
C LEU A 58 0.28 0.57 -15.62
N VAL A 59 0.28 0.68 -16.94
CA VAL A 59 1.42 1.17 -17.70
C VAL A 59 1.30 2.68 -17.84
N ILE A 60 2.31 3.42 -17.39
CA ILE A 60 2.36 4.89 -17.47
C ILE A 60 3.72 5.36 -18.00
N GLU A 61 3.81 6.61 -18.47
CA GLU A 61 5.07 7.13 -19.04
C GLU A 61 6.03 7.66 -17.97
N GLU A 62 5.51 8.03 -16.81
CA GLU A 62 6.25 8.55 -15.67
C GLU A 62 7.10 7.47 -15.00
N GLU A 63 8.31 7.83 -14.57
CA GLU A 63 9.15 6.96 -13.73
C GLU A 63 8.90 7.21 -12.23
N GLN A 64 8.40 8.40 -11.90
CA GLN A 64 8.14 8.86 -10.55
C GLN A 64 6.86 9.69 -10.52
N LEU A 65 5.98 9.41 -9.57
CA LEU A 65 4.80 10.21 -9.26
C LEU A 65 5.07 11.08 -8.03
N LEU A 66 4.78 12.37 -8.14
CA LEU A 66 4.77 13.30 -7.02
C LEU A 66 3.33 13.65 -6.70
N LEU A 67 2.70 12.86 -5.83
CA LEU A 67 1.29 13.00 -5.51
C LEU A 67 1.04 14.17 -4.54
N PRO A 68 0.01 14.99 -4.76
CA PRO A 68 -0.44 15.97 -3.78
C PRO A 68 -0.84 15.27 -2.47
N TYR A 69 -0.27 15.74 -1.37
CA TYR A 69 -0.60 15.29 -0.01
C TYR A 69 -1.72 16.15 0.58
N LEU A 70 -2.82 15.51 0.96
CA LEU A 70 -3.92 16.20 1.63
C LEU A 70 -3.65 16.25 3.14
N GLU A 71 -3.21 17.40 3.66
CA GLU A 71 -2.86 17.58 5.09
C GLU A 71 -4.06 17.36 6.03
N ASP A 72 -5.26 17.77 5.61
CA ASP A 72 -6.51 17.61 6.37
C ASP A 72 -7.61 16.95 5.52
N PRO A 73 -7.48 15.66 5.19
CA PRO A 73 -8.34 15.03 4.18
C PRO A 73 -9.80 14.90 4.63
N HIS A 74 -10.05 14.92 5.94
CA HIS A 74 -11.40 14.95 6.52
C HIS A 74 -12.19 16.22 6.20
N LEU A 75 -11.52 17.30 5.76
CA LEU A 75 -12.18 18.54 5.34
C LEU A 75 -12.66 18.49 3.89
N TYR A 76 -12.18 17.55 3.08
CA TYR A 76 -12.46 17.49 1.64
C TYR A 76 -13.60 16.54 1.28
N ASP A 77 -14.29 16.83 0.19
CA ASP A 77 -15.27 15.96 -0.44
C ASP A 77 -14.54 14.98 -1.37
N LEU A 78 -14.42 13.74 -0.91
CA LEU A 78 -13.76 12.65 -1.63
C LEU A 78 -14.76 11.78 -2.42
N SER A 79 -16.03 12.17 -2.52
CA SER A 79 -17.08 11.38 -3.16
C SER A 79 -16.80 11.06 -4.63
N SER A 80 -16.11 11.95 -5.35
CA SER A 80 -15.68 11.69 -6.74
C SER A 80 -14.63 10.60 -6.87
N PHE A 81 -13.95 10.26 -5.78
CA PHE A 81 -13.02 9.13 -5.66
C PHE A 81 -13.70 7.90 -5.04
N ARG A 82 -15.02 7.96 -4.82
CA ARG A 82 -15.81 6.92 -4.14
C ARG A 82 -15.25 6.58 -2.76
N ALA A 83 -14.86 7.62 -2.04
CA ALA A 83 -14.32 7.50 -0.71
C ALA A 83 -14.85 8.61 0.20
N LYS A 84 -14.68 8.42 1.51
CA LYS A 84 -14.93 9.45 2.52
C LYS A 84 -14.11 9.19 3.77
N ILE A 85 -13.70 10.25 4.45
CA ILE A 85 -13.08 10.18 5.78
C ILE A 85 -14.18 10.51 6.81
N VAL A 86 -14.31 9.68 7.83
CA VAL A 86 -15.31 9.84 8.90
C VAL A 86 -14.65 9.77 10.27
N PRO A 87 -15.12 10.54 11.27
CA PRO A 87 -14.57 10.47 12.61
C PRO A 87 -15.05 9.20 13.33
N ASN A 88 -14.21 8.67 14.23
CA ASN A 88 -14.48 7.41 14.95
C ASN A 88 -15.35 7.60 16.21
N ASP A 89 -15.56 8.84 16.65
CA ASP A 89 -16.40 9.17 17.81
C ASP A 89 -17.89 9.29 17.45
N GLU A 90 -18.24 9.20 16.17
CA GLU A 90 -19.61 9.15 15.68
C GLU A 90 -19.91 7.83 14.93
N PRO A 91 -21.14 7.30 15.03
CA PRO A 91 -21.55 6.16 14.22
C PRO A 91 -21.52 6.50 12.73
N TRP A 92 -20.87 5.63 11.95
CA TRP A 92 -20.82 5.75 10.49
C TRP A 92 -21.19 4.43 9.81
N GLY A 93 -21.48 4.51 8.51
CA GLY A 93 -21.79 3.36 7.68
C GLY A 93 -21.50 3.58 6.20
N PHE A 94 -21.47 2.49 5.46
CA PHE A 94 -21.37 2.48 4.01
C PHE A 94 -22.70 2.90 3.37
N ASP A 95 -22.63 3.42 2.14
CA ASP A 95 -23.83 3.74 1.36
C ASP A 95 -24.64 2.46 1.10
N GLN A 96 -25.82 2.36 1.73
CA GLN A 96 -26.65 1.16 1.64
C GLN A 96 -27.28 0.97 0.27
N GLU A 97 -27.54 2.05 -0.47
CA GLU A 97 -28.05 1.96 -1.84
C GLU A 97 -26.99 1.32 -2.73
N LEU A 98 -25.75 1.82 -2.64
CA LEU A 98 -24.62 1.30 -3.40
C LEU A 98 -24.28 -0.15 -3.03
N VAL A 99 -24.27 -0.47 -1.73
CA VAL A 99 -24.04 -1.83 -1.21
C VAL A 99 -25.09 -2.80 -1.75
N SER A 100 -26.37 -2.41 -1.77
CA SER A 100 -27.46 -3.27 -2.24
C SER A 100 -27.34 -3.67 -3.72
N GLN A 101 -26.65 -2.87 -4.53
CA GLN A 101 -26.44 -3.11 -5.95
C GLN A 101 -25.26 -4.08 -6.22
N HIS A 102 -24.37 -4.30 -5.25
CA HIS A 102 -23.16 -5.09 -5.43
C HIS A 102 -23.14 -6.32 -4.53
N LYS A 103 -23.14 -7.51 -5.15
CA LYS A 103 -23.20 -8.79 -4.42
C LYS A 103 -22.09 -8.94 -3.40
N HIS A 104 -20.87 -8.53 -3.73
CA HIS A 104 -19.70 -8.70 -2.86
C HIS A 104 -19.66 -7.70 -1.69
N ALA A 105 -20.27 -6.52 -1.86
CA ALA A 105 -20.42 -5.54 -0.79
C ALA A 105 -21.41 -5.95 0.31
N GLN A 106 -22.35 -6.84 -0.01
CA GLN A 106 -23.35 -7.34 0.95
C GLN A 106 -22.83 -8.45 1.86
N HIS A 107 -21.58 -8.90 1.66
CA HIS A 107 -21.00 -9.92 2.51
C HIS A 107 -20.78 -9.43 3.94
N LYS A 108 -20.76 -10.36 4.90
CA LYS A 108 -20.35 -10.05 6.26
C LYS A 108 -18.91 -9.55 6.27
N LEU A 109 -18.72 -8.34 6.82
CA LEU A 109 -17.38 -7.79 7.01
C LEU A 109 -16.62 -8.53 8.11
N ARG A 110 -15.31 -8.67 7.89
CA ARG A 110 -14.35 -9.14 8.87
C ARG A 110 -13.38 -8.01 9.15
N VAL A 111 -13.08 -7.84 10.42
CA VAL A 111 -12.09 -6.89 10.91
C VAL A 111 -10.79 -7.66 11.07
N VAL A 112 -9.74 -7.17 10.44
CA VAL A 112 -8.39 -7.70 10.47
C VAL A 112 -7.42 -6.57 10.79
N THR A 113 -6.30 -6.90 11.43
CA THR A 113 -5.26 -5.93 11.73
C THR A 113 -4.05 -6.20 10.84
N TYR A 114 -3.57 -5.16 10.17
CA TYR A 114 -2.36 -5.17 9.36
C TYR A 114 -1.26 -4.38 10.07
N CYS A 115 -0.04 -4.91 10.00
CA CYS A 115 1.16 -4.23 10.46
C CYS A 115 2.04 -3.93 9.25
N TYR A 116 2.14 -2.66 8.88
CA TYR A 116 3.04 -2.21 7.83
C TYR A 116 4.35 -1.75 8.48
N GLY A 117 5.45 -2.44 8.22
CA GLY A 117 6.75 -2.03 8.72
C GLY A 117 7.22 -0.72 8.08
N ASP A 118 8.00 0.08 8.81
CA ASP A 118 8.49 1.38 8.32
C ASP A 118 9.34 1.29 7.05
N LYS A 119 9.94 0.12 6.79
CA LYS A 119 10.72 -0.18 5.59
C LYS A 119 9.99 -1.08 4.60
N TYR A 120 8.69 -1.35 4.80
CA TYR A 120 7.93 -2.27 3.94
C TYR A 120 7.98 -1.84 2.47
N VAL A 121 7.86 -0.55 2.20
CA VAL A 121 7.92 0.00 0.83
C VAL A 121 9.29 -0.25 0.21
N ASP A 122 10.37 0.11 0.91
CA ASP A 122 11.72 0.02 0.36
C ASP A 122 12.25 -1.40 0.31
N ASP A 123 12.08 -2.18 1.39
CA ASP A 123 12.67 -3.50 1.54
C ASP A 123 11.91 -4.56 0.73
N TYR A 124 10.58 -4.44 0.63
CA TYR A 124 9.73 -5.46 0.01
C TYR A 124 9.02 -4.97 -1.25
N LEU A 125 8.30 -3.85 -1.18
CA LEU A 125 7.40 -3.45 -2.26
C LEU A 125 8.16 -3.02 -3.52
N MET A 126 9.12 -2.12 -3.38
CA MET A 126 9.90 -1.57 -4.51
C MET A 126 10.97 -2.53 -5.01
N ASN A 127 11.45 -3.44 -4.16
CA ASN A 127 12.28 -4.59 -4.55
C ASN A 127 11.44 -5.76 -5.11
N GLY A 128 10.12 -5.70 -4.94
CA GLY A 128 9.13 -6.63 -5.46
C GLY A 128 8.35 -6.02 -6.63
N SER A 129 7.08 -6.39 -6.76
CA SER A 129 6.26 -5.99 -7.91
C SER A 129 5.98 -4.48 -8.02
N GLY A 130 6.34 -3.67 -7.02
CA GLY A 130 6.15 -2.23 -6.98
C GLY A 130 4.86 -1.82 -6.27
N ILE A 131 4.56 -0.52 -6.29
CA ILE A 131 3.28 -0.01 -5.81
C ILE A 131 2.14 -0.59 -6.66
N PHE A 132 1.06 -0.99 -6.01
CA PHE A 132 -0.19 -1.34 -6.69
C PHE A 132 -1.32 -0.39 -6.31
N ILE A 133 -2.29 -0.32 -7.22
CA ILE A 133 -3.64 0.17 -6.96
C ILE A 133 -4.62 -0.90 -7.39
N GLU A 134 -5.82 -0.85 -6.84
CA GLU A 134 -6.84 -1.84 -7.10
C GLU A 134 -8.24 -1.23 -7.11
N ARG A 135 -9.16 -2.01 -7.67
CA ARG A 135 -10.60 -1.77 -7.61
C ARG A 135 -11.32 -3.10 -7.38
N HIS A 136 -12.41 -3.06 -6.61
CA HIS A 136 -13.14 -4.28 -6.26
C HIS A 136 -14.62 -4.02 -5.95
N ASP A 137 -15.45 -5.05 -6.09
CA ASP A 137 -16.92 -5.00 -5.89
C ASP A 137 -17.35 -5.13 -4.42
N PHE A 138 -16.42 -5.08 -3.48
CA PHE A 138 -16.70 -5.02 -2.05
C PHE A 138 -16.29 -3.67 -1.47
N ILE A 139 -16.78 -3.41 -0.27
CA ILE A 139 -16.49 -2.21 0.51
C ILE A 139 -15.33 -2.49 1.47
N GLN A 140 -14.56 -1.44 1.77
CA GLN A 140 -13.43 -1.51 2.69
C GLN A 140 -13.42 -0.29 3.61
N ALA A 141 -13.05 -0.49 4.87
CA ALA A 141 -12.73 0.59 5.80
C ALA A 141 -11.32 0.40 6.32
N ILE A 142 -10.57 1.50 6.46
CA ILE A 142 -9.18 1.52 6.89
C ILE A 142 -9.05 2.53 8.04
N THR A 143 -8.58 2.06 9.18
CA THR A 143 -8.54 2.82 10.43
C THR A 143 -7.14 2.70 11.07
N PRO A 144 -6.42 3.80 11.30
CA PRO A 144 -5.20 3.80 12.10
C PRO A 144 -5.49 3.38 13.55
N MET A 145 -4.67 2.50 14.11
CA MET A 145 -4.85 2.01 15.48
C MET A 145 -4.21 2.93 16.53
N ASN A 146 -3.31 3.82 16.13
CA ASN A 146 -2.61 4.77 17.02
C ASN A 146 -2.07 5.98 16.25
N GLU A 147 -1.61 6.99 16.98
CA GLU A 147 -1.06 8.26 16.45
C GLU A 147 0.27 8.09 15.70
N THR A 148 0.98 6.97 15.88
CA THR A 148 2.25 6.72 15.19
C THR A 148 2.06 6.10 13.80
N CYS A 149 0.83 5.75 13.43
CA CYS A 149 0.52 5.28 12.09
C CYS A 149 0.74 6.42 11.09
N GLY A 150 1.37 6.10 9.97
CA GLY A 150 1.72 7.07 8.94
C GLY A 150 1.47 6.54 7.53
N GLY A 151 2.10 7.21 6.57
CA GLY A 151 1.88 6.96 5.16
C GLY A 151 0.58 7.59 4.66
N PHE A 152 0.06 7.04 3.57
CA PHE A 152 -1.17 7.48 2.93
C PHE A 152 -1.81 6.34 2.14
N VAL A 153 -3.08 6.49 1.81
CA VAL A 153 -3.76 5.70 0.79
C VAL A 153 -3.75 6.50 -0.51
N ILE A 154 -3.36 5.87 -1.61
CA ILE A 154 -3.54 6.44 -2.94
C ILE A 154 -5.02 6.29 -3.29
N LEU A 155 -5.70 7.36 -3.69
CA LEU A 155 -7.03 7.27 -4.30
C LEU A 155 -6.95 7.72 -5.75
N GLY A 156 -7.71 7.06 -6.61
CA GLY A 156 -7.78 7.34 -8.04
C GLY A 156 -9.20 7.57 -8.56
N ARG A 157 -9.33 8.35 -9.63
CA ARG A 157 -10.55 8.43 -10.44
C ARG A 157 -10.21 8.60 -11.92
N GLU A 158 -11.03 8.02 -12.78
CA GLU A 158 -10.93 8.21 -14.23
C GLU A 158 -11.91 9.31 -14.68
N VAL A 159 -11.39 10.36 -15.29
CA VAL A 159 -12.15 11.46 -15.89
C VAL A 159 -12.29 11.18 -17.39
N LYS A 160 -13.44 10.60 -17.76
CA LYS A 160 -13.70 10.05 -19.09
C LYS A 160 -13.67 11.09 -20.20
N GLU A 161 -14.00 12.35 -19.90
CA GLU A 161 -14.08 13.42 -20.89
C GLU A 161 -12.73 13.70 -21.55
N ASN A 162 -11.63 13.44 -20.84
CA ASN A 162 -10.27 13.78 -21.26
C ASN A 162 -9.29 12.59 -21.18
N ASP A 163 -9.80 11.35 -21.03
CA ASP A 163 -9.00 10.15 -20.83
C ASP A 163 -7.89 10.34 -19.77
N LEU A 164 -8.26 10.90 -18.61
CA LEU A 164 -7.34 11.30 -17.55
C LEU A 164 -7.54 10.42 -16.31
N LEU A 165 -6.44 9.85 -15.79
CA LEU A 165 -6.42 9.22 -14.47
C LEU A 165 -5.89 10.24 -13.46
N GLU A 166 -6.72 10.61 -12.50
CA GLU A 166 -6.32 11.52 -11.42
C GLU A 166 -6.03 10.72 -10.15
N LEU A 167 -4.89 11.00 -9.52
CA LEU A 167 -4.43 10.37 -8.29
C LEU A 167 -4.21 11.40 -7.18
N ILE A 168 -4.51 11.03 -5.95
CA ILE A 168 -4.26 11.81 -4.74
C ILE A 168 -3.63 10.94 -3.66
N SER A 169 -2.87 11.55 -2.74
CA SER A 169 -2.39 10.88 -1.53
C SER A 169 -3.18 11.33 -0.31
N VAL A 170 -3.86 10.39 0.33
CA VAL A 170 -4.79 10.62 1.44
C VAL A 170 -4.25 9.98 2.71
N PRO A 171 -3.63 10.74 3.62
CA PRO A 171 -3.34 10.22 4.95
C PRO A 171 -4.64 9.97 5.71
N ILE A 172 -4.62 9.08 6.69
CA ILE A 172 -5.78 8.84 7.56
C ILE A 172 -5.38 9.31 8.96
N PRO A 173 -5.91 10.47 9.42
CA PRO A 173 -5.57 10.95 10.75
C PRO A 173 -6.04 9.96 11.83
N PHE A 174 -5.29 9.85 12.92
CA PHE A 174 -5.75 9.08 14.08
C PHE A 174 -7.07 9.65 14.61
N GLY A 175 -7.98 8.77 15.02
CA GLY A 175 -9.36 9.15 15.37
C GLY A 175 -10.32 9.20 14.18
N TYR A 176 -9.86 8.91 12.95
CA TYR A 176 -10.70 8.82 11.75
C TYR A 176 -10.62 7.43 11.08
N THR A 177 -11.54 7.18 10.17
CA THR A 177 -11.58 6.02 9.30
C THR A 177 -11.76 6.48 7.85
N LEU A 178 -10.95 5.93 6.94
CA LEU A 178 -11.21 6.03 5.50
C LEU A 178 -12.18 4.92 5.10
N ILE A 179 -13.29 5.31 4.51
CA ILE A 179 -14.25 4.42 3.87
C ILE A 179 -13.99 4.45 2.37
N VAL A 180 -13.79 3.26 1.81
CA VAL A 180 -13.59 3.00 0.39
C VAL A 180 -14.81 2.23 -0.10
N ASP A 181 -15.59 2.87 -0.96
CA ASP A 181 -16.79 2.25 -1.53
C ASP A 181 -16.44 1.30 -2.68
N VAL A 182 -17.43 0.52 -3.12
CA VAL A 182 -17.28 -0.39 -4.25
C VAL A 182 -16.73 0.35 -5.48
N GLN A 183 -15.84 -0.31 -6.20
CA GLN A 183 -15.26 0.19 -7.44
C GLN A 183 -14.50 1.52 -7.29
N ALA A 184 -14.12 1.91 -6.06
CA ALA A 184 -13.13 2.94 -5.84
C ALA A 184 -11.75 2.43 -6.26
N ILE A 185 -10.98 3.28 -6.95
CA ILE A 185 -9.58 2.99 -7.27
C ILE A 185 -8.75 3.43 -6.07
N HIS A 186 -7.99 2.52 -5.48
CA HIS A 186 -7.19 2.85 -4.30
C HIS A 186 -5.96 1.94 -4.15
N GLY A 187 -4.98 2.37 -3.37
CA GLY A 187 -3.83 1.56 -2.99
C GLY A 187 -3.36 1.90 -1.58
N ASP A 188 -3.26 0.90 -0.72
CA ASP A 188 -2.94 1.03 0.72
C ASP A 188 -1.50 0.57 1.06
N SER A 189 -0.72 0.20 0.04
CA SER A 189 0.64 -0.32 0.19
C SER A 189 1.66 0.70 0.73
N THR A 190 1.31 1.98 0.75
CA THR A 190 2.13 3.10 1.25
C THR A 190 1.88 3.42 2.73
N LEU A 191 1.02 2.68 3.42
CA LEU A 191 0.77 2.86 4.85
C LEU A 191 1.96 2.37 5.69
N THR A 192 2.14 2.96 6.88
CA THR A 192 3.13 2.51 7.89
C THR A 192 2.51 2.44 9.28
N GLY A 193 2.84 1.40 10.06
CA GLY A 193 2.28 1.15 11.39
C GLY A 193 1.09 0.18 11.38
N MET A 194 0.26 0.28 12.43
CA MET A 194 -0.81 -0.68 12.73
C MET A 194 -2.16 -0.16 12.25
N TYR A 195 -2.76 -0.83 11.27
CA TYR A 195 -4.08 -0.48 10.75
C TYR A 195 -5.09 -1.58 11.02
N GLN A 196 -6.29 -1.19 11.42
CA GLN A 196 -7.47 -2.05 11.37
C GLN A 196 -8.14 -1.87 10.01
N MET A 197 -8.45 -2.97 9.35
CA MET A 197 -9.20 -2.97 8.11
C MET A 197 -10.45 -3.82 8.22
N ALA A 198 -11.58 -3.31 7.75
CA ALA A 198 -12.83 -4.06 7.64
C ALA A 198 -13.18 -4.27 6.16
N MET A 199 -13.31 -5.52 5.75
CA MET A 199 -13.58 -5.90 4.34
C MET A 199 -14.35 -7.22 4.27
N THR A 200 -14.79 -7.63 3.06
CA THR A 200 -15.57 -8.87 2.87
C THR A 200 -14.90 -10.09 3.49
N GLY A 201 -15.58 -10.82 4.37
CA GLY A 201 -15.07 -12.09 4.93
C GLY A 201 -15.02 -13.26 3.94
N ASN A 202 -15.44 -13.05 2.70
CA ASN A 202 -15.43 -14.05 1.65
C ASN A 202 -14.13 -13.95 0.84
N HIS A 203 -13.17 -14.82 1.13
CA HIS A 203 -11.88 -14.88 0.43
C HIS A 203 -12.00 -15.05 -1.10
N ARG A 204 -13.09 -15.65 -1.60
CA ARG A 204 -13.30 -15.76 -3.06
C ARG A 204 -13.64 -14.42 -3.70
N ALA A 205 -14.32 -13.54 -2.96
CA ALA A 205 -14.59 -12.18 -3.42
C ALA A 205 -13.35 -11.28 -3.29
N MET A 206 -12.51 -11.49 -2.27
CA MET A 206 -11.21 -10.80 -2.19
C MET A 206 -10.36 -11.09 -3.44
N ARG A 207 -10.35 -12.35 -3.91
CA ARG A 207 -9.64 -12.77 -5.12
C ARG A 207 -10.15 -12.13 -6.42
N THR A 208 -11.30 -11.45 -6.42
CA THR A 208 -11.81 -10.74 -7.60
C THR A 208 -11.37 -9.29 -7.66
N ALA A 209 -10.56 -8.81 -6.72
CA ALA A 209 -9.95 -7.49 -6.83
C ALA A 209 -9.12 -7.39 -8.10
N ASP A 210 -9.35 -6.34 -8.88
CA ASP A 210 -8.57 -6.01 -10.07
C ASP A 210 -7.40 -5.15 -9.63
N SER A 211 -6.35 -5.81 -9.14
CA SER A 211 -5.13 -5.19 -8.64
C SER A 211 -4.08 -5.11 -9.74
N VAL A 212 -3.50 -3.93 -9.91
CA VAL A 212 -2.48 -3.66 -10.92
C VAL A 212 -1.26 -3.00 -10.31
N PHE A 213 -0.08 -3.40 -10.77
CA PHE A 213 1.18 -2.77 -10.39
C PHE A 213 1.50 -1.62 -11.33
N LEU A 214 1.99 -0.50 -10.80
CA LEU A 214 2.38 0.66 -11.58
C LEU A 214 3.75 0.40 -12.23
N LYS A 215 3.78 0.41 -13.56
CA LYS A 215 4.97 0.13 -14.37
C LYS A 215 5.22 1.24 -15.37
N ASN A 216 6.50 1.58 -15.52
CA ASN A 216 6.90 2.49 -16.56
C ASN A 216 6.81 1.81 -17.94
N LYS A 217 6.20 2.49 -18.91
CA LYS A 217 5.96 2.02 -20.28
C LYS A 217 7.24 1.67 -21.03
N PHE A 218 8.30 2.43 -20.82
CA PHE A 218 9.52 2.33 -21.62
C PHE A 218 10.57 1.45 -20.96
N THR A 219 10.68 1.50 -19.63
CA THR A 219 11.71 0.77 -18.88
C THR A 219 11.20 -0.52 -18.25
N THR A 220 9.87 -0.73 -18.21
CA THR A 220 9.16 -1.82 -17.51
C THR A 220 9.43 -1.90 -16.01
N ARG A 221 10.12 -0.91 -15.44
CA ARG A 221 10.46 -0.83 -14.01
C ARG A 221 9.28 -0.35 -13.18
N ASN A 222 9.39 -0.57 -11.86
CA ASN A 222 8.48 0.00 -10.88
C ASN A 222 8.49 1.52 -10.96
N VAL A 223 7.30 2.12 -10.98
CA VAL A 223 7.13 3.56 -10.82
C VAL A 223 7.32 3.89 -9.34
N GLY A 224 8.19 4.86 -9.03
CA GLY A 224 8.32 5.34 -7.66
C GLY A 224 7.24 6.37 -7.32
N ILE A 225 6.93 6.49 -6.03
CA ILE A 225 5.92 7.42 -5.54
C ILE A 225 6.50 8.24 -4.40
N SER A 226 6.25 9.54 -4.44
CA SER A 226 6.57 10.50 -3.40
C SER A 226 5.41 11.48 -3.24
N THR A 227 5.42 12.30 -2.18
CA THR A 227 4.37 13.29 -1.95
C THR A 227 4.92 14.71 -1.88
N THR A 228 4.08 15.70 -2.11
CA THR A 228 4.46 17.14 -2.04
C THR A 228 4.95 17.57 -0.65
N GLN A 229 4.59 16.85 0.42
CA GLN A 229 5.06 17.10 1.79
C GLN A 229 6.47 16.56 2.10
N ASN A 230 7.13 15.84 1.18
CA ASN A 230 8.49 15.30 1.38
C ASN A 230 9.61 16.35 1.54
N GLN A 231 9.29 17.65 1.66
CA GLN A 231 10.25 18.62 2.19
C GLN A 231 10.34 18.63 3.73
N HIS A 232 9.34 18.14 4.49
CA HIS A 232 9.35 18.27 5.97
C HIS A 232 8.55 17.19 6.73
N CYS A 233 8.65 15.91 6.36
CA CYS A 233 8.34 14.86 7.34
C CYS A 233 9.43 14.89 8.42
N ARG A 234 9.14 15.52 9.57
CA ARG A 234 10.08 15.70 10.67
C ARG A 234 10.58 14.36 11.19
N ARG A 235 11.90 14.20 11.17
CA ARG A 235 12.78 13.43 12.07
C ARG A 235 12.06 12.68 13.19
N ASN A 236 12.01 11.37 13.04
CA ASN A 236 12.21 10.34 14.07
C ASN A 236 12.68 9.11 13.28
N SER A 237 13.88 9.06 12.71
CA SER A 237 15.19 9.07 13.34
C SER A 237 16.23 9.55 12.31
N GLU A 238 17.34 10.10 12.78
CA GLU A 238 18.47 10.45 11.91
C GLU A 238 19.04 9.19 11.22
N ASP A 239 19.51 9.38 9.99
CA ASP A 239 20.07 8.42 9.04
C ASP A 239 19.08 7.54 8.28
N LEU A 240 18.58 8.03 7.14
CA LEU A 240 18.42 7.24 5.90
C LEU A 240 18.04 8.13 4.72
N LEU A 241 19.04 8.86 4.21
CA LEU A 241 19.05 9.33 2.83
C LEU A 241 20.37 8.91 2.19
N LEU A 242 20.24 8.06 1.17
CA LEU A 242 21.16 7.83 0.05
C LEU A 242 22.52 7.17 0.38
N THR A 243 22.70 5.93 -0.06
CA THR A 243 23.51 5.63 -1.26
C THR A 243 23.40 4.15 -1.61
N SER A 244 23.05 3.90 -2.86
CA SER A 244 23.25 2.63 -3.52
C SER A 244 24.75 2.34 -3.64
N THR A 245 25.31 1.53 -2.75
CA THR A 245 26.53 0.77 -3.06
C THR A 245 26.71 -0.39 -2.08
N ARG A 246 26.68 -1.61 -2.64
CA ARG A 246 27.24 -2.90 -2.16
C ARG A 246 27.51 -3.00 -0.64
N LYS A 247 26.60 -3.67 0.07
CA LYS A 247 26.96 -4.51 1.21
C LYS A 247 26.32 -5.88 1.07
N THR A 248 27.16 -6.91 1.10
CA THR A 248 26.76 -8.32 1.05
C THR A 248 26.18 -8.75 2.40
N LEU A 249 25.16 -9.62 2.36
CA LEU A 249 24.36 -10.20 3.45
C LEU A 249 25.12 -10.83 4.65
N ALA A 250 26.46 -10.81 4.68
CA ALA A 250 27.26 -11.45 5.72
C ALA A 250 27.49 -10.57 6.99
N GLU A 251 27.10 -9.29 6.99
CA GLU A 251 27.36 -8.37 8.11
C GLU A 251 26.18 -8.19 9.09
N LEU A 252 25.03 -8.87 8.87
CA LEU A 252 23.83 -8.74 9.73
C LEU A 252 23.73 -9.76 10.87
N HIS A 253 24.70 -10.65 11.01
CA HIS A 253 24.77 -11.57 12.15
C HIS A 253 26.14 -11.47 12.79
N PHE A 254 26.24 -10.75 13.91
CA PHE A 254 27.07 -10.99 15.09
C PHE A 254 27.21 -9.69 15.87
N ASP A 255 26.44 -9.53 16.96
CA ASP A 255 26.93 -8.88 18.17
C ASP A 255 25.95 -9.16 19.34
N ASP A 256 26.08 -10.35 19.92
CA ASP A 256 25.61 -10.60 21.28
C ASP A 256 26.72 -11.32 22.03
N ASN A 257 27.71 -10.54 22.48
CA ASN A 257 28.80 -11.03 23.32
C ASN A 257 29.47 -9.91 24.11
N THR A 258 28.73 -9.26 25.01
CA THR A 258 29.35 -8.55 26.14
C THR A 258 28.45 -8.55 27.37
N LEU A 259 28.55 -9.62 28.16
CA LEU A 259 28.48 -9.53 29.62
C LEU A 259 29.36 -10.62 30.23
N LYS A 260 30.63 -10.25 30.40
CA LYS A 260 31.63 -10.99 31.16
C LYS A 260 31.30 -11.00 32.66
N THR A 261 31.17 -12.20 33.19
CA THR A 261 31.95 -12.74 34.34
C THR A 261 31.96 -12.00 35.68
N LYS A 262 31.42 -12.67 36.72
CA LYS A 262 31.97 -12.79 38.09
C LYS A 262 31.52 -14.16 38.65
N ILE A 263 32.34 -15.21 38.53
CA ILE A 263 33.22 -15.78 39.58
C ILE A 263 32.51 -15.91 40.94
N ILE A 264 32.26 -17.14 41.40
CA ILE A 264 32.96 -17.80 42.53
C ILE A 264 32.56 -19.29 42.56
N ASP A 265 33.59 -20.13 42.63
CA ASP A 265 33.55 -21.57 42.87
C ASP A 265 32.91 -21.95 44.21
N GLY A 266 32.30 -23.14 44.22
CA GLY A 266 32.39 -24.08 45.34
C GLY A 266 31.44 -23.85 46.51
N LEU A 267 30.52 -24.80 46.70
CA LEU A 267 30.54 -25.67 47.88
C LEU A 267 29.48 -26.76 47.78
N SER A 268 29.96 -27.95 48.06
CA SER A 268 29.27 -29.18 48.41
C SER A 268 28.15 -29.02 49.44
N THR A 269 27.17 -29.92 49.33
CA THR A 269 26.35 -30.52 50.40
C THR A 269 25.48 -29.60 51.26
N LEU A 270 24.16 -29.83 51.24
CA LEU A 270 23.40 -30.32 52.42
C LEU A 270 21.90 -30.47 52.10
N LYS A 271 21.42 -31.71 52.31
CA LYS A 271 20.05 -32.19 52.63
C LYS A 271 18.95 -32.08 51.56
#